data_AF-A0A1I8JA95-F1
#
_entry.id   AF-A0A1I8JA95-F1
#
_cell.length_a   1.000
_cell.length_b   1.000
_cell.length_c   1.000
_cell.angle_alpha   90.00
_cell.angle_beta   90.00
_cell.angle_gamma   90.00
#
_symmetry.space_group_name_H-M   'P 1'
#
loop_
_entity.id
_entity.type
_entity.pdbx_description
1 polymer ?
#
loop_
_entity_poly.entity_id
_entity_poly.type
_entity_poly.pdbx_seq_one_letter_code
_entity_poly.pdbx_strand_id
1 'polypeptide(L)'
;MESNPTPAQKVKFSISALLPGLMDSPVVGLITRLTKIHAYENNKAGSGQVFSFTLTDETADIRVSVFGKDLKSLLEMCQTVETVRISGGWIKKADPRYNTTENEYEMSVSVDKSGTIMTSNETVNRRSRDYRRISEISACQMKTKVDVRGIISAVEKPKEVKTGAGKLVDLAKVTIVDRSGSSVSCTFWASSSAQVNNWSIGDILAIHGSQVQEYAQMISLGCSQAEVHHWPENSQEFSDLTEWYNGATASQQHFEAVRATQIPPPEQQASHDEEMTLHYPERMFHQFNNMRRIRLRFGSKEVTFSRDSNSWNQQMPTGSTPRPLYTSDMSQQNSWNQQVPTGSTPRTPYTGDSSTRNQEFLTSPAEDED
;
A
#
# COMPACT_ATOMS: atom_id res chain seq x y z
N MET A 1 -0.47 -50.49 23.66
CA MET A 1 -0.14 -49.07 23.86
C MET A 1 -0.72 -48.32 22.68
N GLU A 2 -1.96 -47.86 22.79
CA GLU A 2 -2.58 -47.01 21.78
C GLU A 2 -1.89 -45.65 21.80
N SER A 3 -1.28 -45.28 20.68
CA SER A 3 -0.75 -43.94 20.46
C SER A 3 -1.91 -42.95 20.39
N ASN A 4 -1.98 -42.03 21.35
CA ASN A 4 -2.88 -40.88 21.28
C ASN A 4 -2.70 -40.14 19.94
N PRO A 5 -3.78 -39.83 19.21
CA PRO A 5 -3.68 -38.99 18.02
C PRO A 5 -3.29 -37.57 18.46
N THR A 6 -2.19 -37.07 17.90
CA THR A 6 -1.78 -35.67 17.98
C THR A 6 -2.96 -34.76 17.60
N PRO A 7 -3.30 -33.71 18.37
CA PRO A 7 -4.40 -32.82 18.01
C PRO A 7 -4.13 -32.23 16.63
N ALA A 8 -5.09 -32.34 15.72
CA ALA A 8 -5.02 -31.73 14.40
C ALA A 8 -4.76 -30.23 14.56
N GLN A 9 -3.57 -29.75 14.21
CA GLN A 9 -3.27 -28.33 14.16
C GLN A 9 -4.23 -27.68 13.16
N LYS A 10 -5.21 -26.93 13.65
CA LYS A 10 -6.08 -26.11 12.79
C LYS A 10 -5.21 -25.22 11.91
N VAL A 11 -5.41 -25.33 10.60
CA VAL A 11 -4.74 -24.49 9.59
C VAL A 11 -5.02 -23.02 9.91
N LYS A 12 -3.97 -22.23 10.10
CA LYS A 12 -4.09 -20.79 10.35
C LYS A 12 -4.54 -20.06 9.10
N PHE A 13 -5.32 -18.98 9.26
CA PHE A 13 -5.63 -18.08 8.16
C PHE A 13 -4.68 -16.90 8.14
N SER A 14 -4.39 -16.43 6.93
CA SER A 14 -3.82 -15.11 6.70
C SER A 14 -4.89 -14.04 6.93
N ILE A 15 -4.47 -12.84 7.33
CA ILE A 15 -5.37 -11.74 7.64
C ILE A 15 -6.21 -11.34 6.42
N SER A 16 -5.62 -11.36 5.22
CA SER A 16 -6.33 -11.07 3.96
C SER A 16 -7.41 -12.09 3.59
N ALA A 17 -7.36 -13.31 4.12
CA ALA A 17 -8.34 -14.36 3.85
C ALA A 17 -9.55 -14.32 4.80
N LEU A 18 -9.53 -13.41 5.80
CA LEU A 18 -10.62 -13.27 6.76
C LEU A 18 -11.84 -12.64 6.10
N LEU A 19 -12.98 -13.34 6.16
CA LEU A 19 -14.25 -12.88 5.61
C LEU A 19 -15.32 -12.80 6.70
N PRO A 20 -16.34 -11.93 6.55
CA PRO A 20 -17.45 -11.85 7.47
C PRO A 20 -18.09 -13.22 7.74
N GLY A 21 -18.28 -13.55 9.02
CA GLY A 21 -18.89 -14.80 9.46
C GLY A 21 -18.00 -16.05 9.44
N LEU A 22 -16.73 -15.94 9.03
CA LEU A 22 -15.76 -17.04 9.04
C LEU A 22 -14.76 -16.86 10.19
N MET A 23 -14.79 -17.69 11.24
CA MET A 23 -13.74 -17.72 12.28
C MET A 23 -13.56 -19.10 12.95
N ASP A 24 -13.61 -20.20 12.19
CA ASP A 24 -13.28 -21.52 12.78
C ASP A 24 -11.77 -21.75 12.93
N SER A 25 -10.96 -20.98 12.19
CA SER A 25 -9.50 -21.04 12.22
C SER A 25 -8.86 -19.83 12.91
N PRO A 26 -7.76 -20.05 13.63
CA PRO A 26 -7.01 -18.99 14.29
C PRO A 26 -6.18 -18.15 13.30
N VAL A 27 -5.90 -16.92 13.69
CA VAL A 27 -4.98 -16.00 12.99
C VAL A 27 -3.79 -15.66 13.90
N VAL A 28 -2.63 -15.43 13.31
CA VAL A 28 -1.40 -15.05 14.03
C VAL A 28 -0.86 -13.79 13.38
N GLY A 29 -0.43 -12.82 14.18
CA GLY A 29 0.14 -11.58 13.66
C GLY A 29 0.82 -10.73 14.71
N LEU A 30 1.50 -9.69 14.23
CA LEU A 30 2.17 -8.69 15.04
C LEU A 30 1.18 -7.67 15.59
N ILE A 31 1.33 -7.30 16.85
CA ILE A 31 0.56 -6.21 17.47
C ILE A 31 1.19 -4.87 17.08
N THR A 32 0.38 -4.02 16.48
CA THR A 32 0.70 -2.62 16.22
C THR A 32 -0.44 -1.73 16.73
N ARG A 33 -0.18 -0.45 17.00
CA ARG A 33 -1.21 0.57 17.34
C ARG A 33 -2.15 0.17 18.50
N LEU A 34 -1.58 -0.35 19.58
CA LEU A 34 -2.32 -0.74 20.79
C LEU A 34 -2.91 0.47 21.51
N THR A 35 -4.20 0.41 21.86
CA THR A 35 -4.92 1.48 22.57
C THR A 35 -5.05 1.18 24.06
N LYS A 36 -5.38 2.21 24.83
CA LYS A 36 -5.79 2.06 26.23
C LYS A 36 -7.16 1.39 26.32
N ILE A 37 -7.50 0.89 27.50
CA ILE A 37 -8.84 0.40 27.82
C ILE A 37 -9.80 1.59 27.92
N HIS A 38 -10.96 1.45 27.29
CA HIS A 38 -12.12 2.33 27.41
C HIS A 38 -13.29 1.55 28.00
N ALA A 39 -14.02 2.18 28.92
CA ALA A 39 -15.29 1.66 29.38
C ALA A 39 -16.40 2.01 28.36
N TYR A 40 -17.38 1.11 28.21
CA TYR A 40 -18.57 1.37 27.42
C TYR A 40 -19.82 0.87 28.14
N GLU A 41 -20.96 1.46 27.81
CA GLU A 41 -22.28 0.98 28.21
C GLU A 41 -23.10 0.69 26.95
N ASN A 42 -23.65 -0.51 26.87
CA ASN A 42 -24.50 -0.92 25.76
C ASN A 42 -25.88 -1.31 26.30
N ASN A 43 -26.91 -0.61 25.84
CA ASN A 43 -28.31 -0.80 26.27
C ASN A 43 -28.83 -2.25 26.10
N LYS A 44 -28.20 -3.07 25.25
CA LYS A 44 -28.57 -4.48 25.04
C LYS A 44 -27.60 -5.49 25.66
N ALA A 45 -26.31 -5.14 25.77
CA ALA A 45 -25.25 -6.07 26.15
C ALA A 45 -24.63 -5.80 27.54
N GLY A 46 -25.07 -4.73 28.22
CA GLY A 46 -24.54 -4.29 29.51
C GLY A 46 -23.32 -3.38 29.38
N SER A 47 -22.71 -3.06 30.51
CA SER A 47 -21.45 -2.33 30.58
C SER A 47 -20.25 -3.27 30.44
N GLY A 48 -19.13 -2.75 29.94
CA GLY A 48 -17.91 -3.53 29.78
C GLY A 48 -16.70 -2.66 29.43
N GLN A 49 -15.59 -3.34 29.13
CA GLN A 49 -14.33 -2.74 28.73
C GLN A 49 -14.00 -3.13 27.29
N VAL A 50 -13.33 -2.23 26.58
CA VAL A 50 -12.78 -2.47 25.25
C VAL A 50 -11.41 -1.83 25.11
N PHE A 51 -10.47 -2.56 24.51
CA PHE A 51 -9.29 -1.96 23.89
C PHE A 51 -9.17 -2.47 22.46
N SER A 52 -8.28 -1.88 21.70
CA SER A 52 -8.04 -2.28 20.31
C SER A 52 -6.57 -2.25 19.98
N PHE A 53 -6.22 -3.00 18.95
CA PHE A 53 -4.91 -2.94 18.30
C PHE A 53 -5.08 -3.28 16.82
N THR A 54 -4.06 -3.03 16.04
CA THR A 54 -3.94 -3.54 14.68
C THR A 54 -3.11 -4.82 14.72
N LEU A 55 -3.64 -5.90 14.14
CA LEU A 55 -2.90 -7.12 13.90
C LEU A 55 -2.34 -7.06 12.47
N THR A 56 -1.05 -7.36 12.31
CA THR A 56 -0.34 -7.28 11.02
C THR A 56 0.31 -8.61 10.66
N ASP A 57 0.18 -9.03 9.41
CA ASP A 57 0.94 -10.12 8.80
C ASP A 57 1.47 -9.70 7.42
N GLU A 58 2.08 -10.63 6.68
CA GLU A 58 2.62 -10.38 5.34
C GLU A 58 1.53 -10.05 4.31
N THR A 59 0.28 -10.38 4.62
CA THR A 59 -0.84 -10.31 3.70
C THR A 59 -1.75 -9.10 3.92
N ALA A 60 -1.92 -8.60 5.14
CA ALA A 60 -2.77 -7.43 5.46
C ALA A 60 -2.62 -6.94 6.91
N ASP A 61 -3.14 -5.74 7.16
CA ASP A 61 -3.40 -5.19 8.49
C ASP A 61 -4.89 -5.35 8.82
N ILE A 62 -5.26 -5.71 10.05
CA ILE A 62 -6.66 -5.72 10.50
C ILE A 62 -6.81 -5.12 11.89
N ARG A 63 -7.81 -4.26 12.07
CA ARG A 63 -8.16 -3.76 13.40
C ARG A 63 -8.84 -4.86 14.20
N VAL A 64 -8.35 -5.11 15.41
CA VAL A 64 -8.93 -6.03 16.39
C VAL A 64 -9.48 -5.20 17.56
N SER A 65 -10.76 -5.38 17.87
CA SER A 65 -11.40 -4.84 19.08
C SER A 65 -11.66 -5.96 20.08
N VAL A 66 -11.11 -5.83 21.28
CA VAL A 66 -11.17 -6.84 22.34
C VAL A 66 -12.14 -6.39 23.42
N PHE A 67 -13.19 -7.16 23.65
CA PHE A 67 -14.25 -6.87 24.60
C PHE A 67 -14.24 -7.86 25.76
N GLY A 68 -14.38 -7.36 26.99
CA GLY A 68 -14.51 -8.17 28.20
C GLY A 68 -14.88 -7.35 29.43
N LYS A 69 -15.01 -8.00 30.58
CA LYS A 69 -15.28 -7.36 31.88
C LYS A 69 -14.01 -6.83 32.55
N ASP A 70 -12.92 -7.59 32.48
CA ASP A 70 -11.58 -7.20 32.97
C ASP A 70 -10.54 -7.51 31.89
N LEU A 71 -9.96 -6.45 31.31
CA LEU A 71 -9.00 -6.54 30.23
C LEU A 71 -7.58 -6.16 30.66
N LYS A 72 -7.34 -5.85 31.95
CA LYS A 72 -6.07 -5.27 32.39
C LYS A 72 -4.88 -6.19 32.11
N SER A 73 -4.96 -7.45 32.54
CA SER A 73 -3.87 -8.42 32.34
C SER A 73 -3.64 -8.75 30.87
N LEU A 74 -4.71 -8.74 30.06
CA LEU A 74 -4.58 -8.99 28.62
C LEU A 74 -3.93 -7.82 27.90
N LEU A 75 -4.27 -6.59 28.28
CA LEU A 75 -3.60 -5.40 27.77
C LEU A 75 -2.11 -5.41 28.12
N GLU A 76 -1.75 -5.75 29.36
CA GLU A 76 -0.36 -5.87 29.82
C GLU A 76 0.42 -6.93 29.04
N MET A 77 -0.20 -8.08 28.76
CA MET A 77 0.37 -9.09 27.87
C MET A 77 0.61 -8.53 26.46
N CYS A 78 -0.40 -7.89 25.86
CA CYS A 78 -0.28 -7.27 24.53
C CYS A 78 0.76 -6.13 24.47
N GLN A 79 1.12 -5.51 25.60
CA GLN A 79 2.18 -4.50 25.67
C GLN A 79 3.59 -5.09 25.70
N THR A 80 3.73 -6.34 26.17
CA THR A 80 5.03 -6.98 26.39
C THR A 80 5.42 -7.95 25.28
N VAL A 81 4.49 -8.32 24.41
CA VAL A 81 4.72 -9.28 23.33
C VAL A 81 4.50 -8.65 21.97
N GLU A 82 5.29 -9.07 20.99
CA GLU A 82 5.17 -8.60 19.62
C GLU A 82 4.14 -9.40 18.82
N THR A 83 4.12 -10.72 18.97
CA THR A 83 3.25 -11.62 18.20
C THR A 83 2.19 -12.27 19.07
N VAL A 84 0.95 -12.27 18.59
CA VAL A 84 -0.17 -12.98 19.23
C VAL A 84 -0.90 -13.90 18.27
N ARG A 85 -1.48 -14.95 18.84
CA ARG A 85 -2.44 -15.84 18.20
C ARG A 85 -3.84 -15.53 18.72
N ILE A 86 -4.76 -15.28 17.81
CA ILE A 86 -6.16 -15.01 18.10
C ILE A 86 -6.99 -16.19 17.61
N SER A 87 -7.86 -16.73 18.48
CA SER A 87 -8.83 -17.76 18.13
C SER A 87 -10.24 -17.28 18.48
N GLY A 88 -11.20 -17.55 17.61
CA GLY A 88 -12.57 -17.07 17.75
C GLY A 88 -12.72 -15.57 17.44
N GLY A 89 -13.87 -15.01 17.82
CA GLY A 89 -14.26 -13.65 17.42
C GLY A 89 -15.12 -13.63 16.15
N TRP A 90 -15.42 -12.43 15.67
CA TRP A 90 -16.29 -12.19 14.53
C TRP A 90 -15.72 -11.12 13.62
N ILE A 91 -15.66 -11.41 12.33
CA ILE A 91 -15.29 -10.46 11.28
C ILE A 91 -16.53 -9.71 10.83
N LYS A 92 -16.44 -8.38 10.82
CA LYS A 92 -17.50 -7.48 10.33
C LYS A 92 -16.91 -6.42 9.43
N LYS A 93 -17.77 -5.70 8.72
CA LYS A 93 -17.36 -4.52 7.95
C LYS A 93 -16.70 -3.49 8.87
N ALA A 94 -15.57 -2.96 8.42
CA ALA A 94 -14.83 -1.92 9.11
C ALA A 94 -15.69 -0.67 9.33
N ASP A 95 -15.61 -0.10 10.52
CA ASP A 95 -16.20 1.21 10.78
C ASP A 95 -15.14 2.30 10.50
N PRO A 96 -15.29 3.10 9.43
CA PRO A 96 -14.28 4.08 9.05
C PRO A 96 -14.07 5.18 10.09
N ARG A 97 -14.95 5.31 11.09
CA ARG A 97 -14.77 6.24 12.21
C ARG A 97 -13.66 5.81 13.17
N TYR A 98 -13.37 4.51 13.23
CA TYR A 98 -12.44 3.91 14.19
C TYR A 98 -11.32 3.09 13.52
N ASN A 99 -11.56 2.57 12.32
CA ASN A 99 -10.60 1.75 11.60
C ASN A 99 -9.70 2.61 10.71
N THR A 100 -8.39 2.59 11.01
CA THR A 100 -7.35 3.30 10.26
C THR A 100 -6.58 2.41 9.30
N THR A 101 -6.86 1.10 9.27
CA THR A 101 -6.27 0.15 8.31
C THR A 101 -6.88 0.31 6.92
N GLU A 102 -6.29 -0.32 5.91
CA GLU A 102 -6.83 -0.39 4.54
C GLU A 102 -7.84 -1.53 4.36
N ASN A 103 -8.04 -2.35 5.39
CA ASN A 103 -8.89 -3.52 5.31
C ASN A 103 -10.37 -3.11 5.41
N GLU A 104 -11.18 -3.62 4.48
CA GLU A 104 -12.63 -3.41 4.47
C GLU A 104 -13.35 -4.05 5.66
N TYR A 105 -12.64 -4.91 6.40
CA TYR A 105 -13.13 -5.63 7.56
C TYR A 105 -12.36 -5.29 8.83
N GLU A 106 -12.99 -5.56 9.97
CA GLU A 106 -12.38 -5.51 11.29
C GLU A 106 -12.82 -6.73 12.12
N MET A 107 -12.00 -7.12 13.07
CA MET A 107 -12.24 -8.25 13.97
C MET A 107 -12.75 -7.75 15.33
N SER A 108 -13.77 -8.41 15.86
CA SER A 108 -14.23 -8.25 17.23
C SER A 108 -14.09 -9.54 18.02
N VAL A 109 -13.35 -9.50 19.12
CA VAL A 109 -13.06 -10.64 19.98
C VAL A 109 -13.71 -10.40 21.34
N SER A 110 -14.50 -11.35 21.83
CA SER A 110 -15.08 -11.30 23.17
C SER A 110 -14.44 -12.38 24.03
N VAL A 111 -13.59 -11.98 24.97
CA VAL A 111 -12.79 -12.91 25.79
C VAL A 111 -13.60 -13.59 26.90
N ASP A 112 -14.70 -12.97 27.32
CA ASP A 112 -15.64 -13.58 28.29
C ASP A 112 -16.57 -14.64 27.65
N LYS A 113 -16.49 -14.82 26.33
CA LYS A 113 -17.36 -15.74 25.58
C LYS A 113 -16.54 -16.86 24.95
N SER A 114 -16.05 -16.65 23.74
CA SER A 114 -15.41 -17.69 22.92
C SER A 114 -14.08 -17.25 22.31
N GLY A 115 -13.70 -15.98 22.47
CA GLY A 115 -12.45 -15.44 21.95
C GLY A 115 -11.29 -15.72 22.88
N THR A 116 -10.14 -16.11 22.34
CA THR A 116 -8.89 -16.20 23.08
C THR A 116 -7.78 -15.45 22.33
N ILE A 117 -6.92 -14.78 23.09
CA ILE A 117 -5.72 -14.11 22.59
C ILE A 117 -4.57 -14.61 23.46
N MET A 118 -3.56 -15.19 22.83
CA MET A 118 -2.39 -15.74 23.50
C MET A 118 -1.13 -15.25 22.81
N THR A 119 -0.03 -15.15 23.57
CA THR A 119 1.29 -14.93 23.01
C THR A 119 1.65 -16.03 22.02
N SER A 120 2.38 -15.68 20.96
CA SER A 120 2.92 -16.63 19.99
C SER A 120 4.41 -16.38 19.80
N ASN A 121 5.18 -17.46 19.64
CA ASN A 121 6.60 -17.40 19.27
C ASN A 121 6.81 -17.55 17.75
N GLU A 122 5.73 -17.55 16.97
CA GLU A 122 5.82 -17.60 15.51
C GLU A 122 6.46 -16.31 14.98
N THR A 123 7.46 -16.44 14.12
CA THR A 123 7.99 -15.32 13.35
C THR A 123 6.96 -14.90 12.31
N VAL A 124 6.50 -13.66 12.39
CA VAL A 124 5.57 -13.05 11.44
C VAL A 124 6.29 -11.91 10.74
N ASN A 125 6.20 -11.88 9.41
CA ASN A 125 6.76 -10.79 8.62
C ASN A 125 5.69 -9.73 8.38
N ARG A 126 6.08 -8.45 8.34
CA ARG A 126 5.19 -7.40 7.83
C ARG A 126 5.21 -7.42 6.31
N ARG A 127 4.09 -7.02 5.68
CA ARG A 127 4.06 -6.73 4.24
C ARG A 127 5.15 -5.73 3.86
N SER A 128 5.87 -5.97 2.77
CA SER A 128 6.77 -4.98 2.19
C SER A 128 5.99 -3.71 1.84
N ARG A 129 6.50 -2.55 2.28
CA ARG A 129 5.88 -1.25 2.02
C ARG A 129 6.40 -0.70 0.69
N ASP A 130 5.48 -0.22 -0.14
CA ASP A 130 5.80 0.47 -1.38
C ASP A 130 5.77 1.98 -1.12
N TYR A 131 6.95 2.56 -0.91
CA TYR A 131 7.08 3.99 -0.64
C TYR A 131 6.99 4.77 -1.94
N ARG A 132 5.97 5.61 -2.04
CA ARG A 132 5.81 6.52 -3.17
C ARG A 132 6.86 7.62 -3.12
N ARG A 133 7.48 7.91 -4.27
CA ARG A 133 8.36 9.08 -4.39
C ARG A 133 7.58 10.36 -4.16
N ILE A 134 8.21 11.34 -3.52
CA ILE A 134 7.55 12.60 -3.15
C ILE A 134 7.05 13.35 -4.40
N SER A 135 7.84 13.37 -5.48
CA SER A 135 7.46 13.94 -6.78
C SER A 135 6.18 13.35 -7.39
N GLU A 136 5.83 12.10 -7.07
CA GLU A 136 4.69 11.38 -7.65
C GLU A 136 3.38 11.57 -6.86
N ILE A 137 3.42 12.28 -5.71
CA ILE A 137 2.23 12.46 -4.86
C ILE A 137 1.20 13.35 -5.55
N SER A 138 1.60 14.28 -6.43
CA SER A 138 0.67 15.14 -7.19
C SER A 138 -0.29 14.35 -8.09
N ALA A 139 0.10 13.15 -8.53
CA ALA A 139 -0.73 12.25 -9.33
C ALA A 139 -1.69 11.40 -8.48
N CYS A 140 -1.57 11.42 -7.14
CA CYS A 140 -2.45 10.68 -6.26
C CYS A 140 -3.81 11.37 -6.12
N GLN A 141 -4.86 10.56 -6.08
CA GLN A 141 -6.20 11.07 -5.82
C GLN A 141 -6.29 11.66 -4.41
N MET A 142 -6.93 12.82 -4.27
CA MET A 142 -7.15 13.46 -2.97
C MET A 142 -7.87 12.52 -1.99
N LYS A 143 -7.52 12.63 -0.70
CA LYS A 143 -8.03 11.84 0.42
C LYS A 143 -7.62 10.36 0.41
N THR A 144 -6.86 9.89 -0.60
CA THR A 144 -6.26 8.56 -0.56
C THR A 144 -5.09 8.52 0.42
N LYS A 145 -4.74 7.30 0.86
CA LYS A 145 -3.60 7.05 1.73
C LYS A 145 -2.38 6.69 0.90
N VAL A 146 -1.22 7.21 1.30
CA VAL A 146 0.07 6.91 0.68
C VAL A 146 1.12 6.69 1.77
N ASP A 147 2.04 5.77 1.48
CA ASP A 147 3.24 5.52 2.27
C ASP A 147 4.39 6.33 1.66
N VAL A 148 5.07 7.14 2.46
CA VAL A 148 6.20 7.98 2.02
C VAL A 148 7.39 7.82 2.95
N ARG A 149 8.59 8.00 2.42
CA ARG A 149 9.84 8.01 3.20
C ARG A 149 10.74 9.13 2.71
N GLY A 150 11.33 9.87 3.64
CA GLY A 150 12.21 10.98 3.32
C GLY A 150 12.99 11.48 4.52
N ILE A 151 13.90 12.42 4.26
CA ILE A 151 14.65 13.13 5.28
C ILE A 151 13.93 14.42 5.63
N ILE A 152 13.92 14.76 6.92
CA ILE A 152 13.37 16.02 7.42
C ILE A 152 14.25 17.19 6.96
N SER A 153 13.67 18.10 6.20
CA SER A 153 14.32 19.36 5.78
C SER A 153 13.85 20.57 6.59
N ALA A 154 12.67 20.50 7.23
CA ALA A 154 12.17 21.55 8.11
C ALA A 154 11.24 21.00 9.20
N VAL A 155 11.28 21.63 10.39
CA VAL A 155 10.43 21.26 11.53
C VAL A 155 9.74 22.51 12.08
N GLU A 156 8.42 22.49 12.10
CA GLU A 156 7.58 23.39 12.91
C GLU A 156 7.06 22.62 14.13
N LYS A 157 7.62 22.92 15.30
CA LYS A 157 7.24 22.29 16.57
C LYS A 157 5.76 22.54 16.91
N PRO A 158 5.14 21.69 17.75
CA PRO A 158 3.73 21.83 18.13
C PRO A 158 3.40 23.22 18.65
N LYS A 159 2.36 23.82 18.07
CA LYS A 159 1.78 25.09 18.49
C LYS A 159 0.26 24.97 18.55
N GLU A 160 -0.35 25.62 19.52
CA GLU A 160 -1.81 25.63 19.65
C GLU A 160 -2.43 26.51 18.56
N VAL A 161 -3.41 25.96 17.83
CA VAL A 161 -4.16 26.71 16.83
C VAL A 161 -5.66 26.58 17.06
N LYS A 162 -6.38 27.66 16.77
CA LYS A 162 -7.85 27.65 16.83
C LYS A 162 -8.40 27.07 15.53
N THR A 163 -9.09 25.95 15.62
CA THR A 163 -9.80 25.33 14.50
C THR A 163 -10.98 26.20 14.06
N GLY A 164 -11.51 25.98 12.85
CA GLY A 164 -12.71 26.68 12.37
C GLY A 164 -13.95 26.46 13.26
N ALA A 165 -13.98 25.36 14.03
CA ALA A 165 -15.00 25.07 15.04
C ALA A 165 -14.76 25.77 16.39
N GLY A 166 -13.74 26.62 16.51
CA GLY A 166 -13.41 27.37 17.71
C GLY A 166 -12.61 26.59 18.77
N LYS A 167 -12.38 25.29 18.57
CA LYS A 167 -11.59 24.45 19.48
C LYS A 167 -10.09 24.72 19.28
N LEU A 168 -9.36 24.85 20.39
CA LEU A 168 -7.90 24.90 20.40
C LEU A 168 -7.33 23.48 20.27
N VAL A 169 -6.41 23.30 19.32
CA VAL A 169 -5.79 22.01 19.01
C VAL A 169 -4.33 22.24 18.64
N ASP A 170 -3.44 21.38 19.13
CA ASP A 170 -2.03 21.42 18.76
C ASP A 170 -1.82 21.00 17.29
N LEU A 171 -0.97 21.77 16.61
CA LEU A 171 -0.57 21.58 15.24
C LEU A 171 0.96 21.59 15.15
N ALA A 172 1.53 20.55 14.54
CA ALA A 172 2.92 20.52 14.15
C ALA A 172 3.03 20.20 12.65
N LYS A 173 4.09 20.69 12.01
CA LYS A 173 4.37 20.43 10.60
C LYS A 173 5.81 20.03 10.41
N VAL A 174 6.05 19.10 9.50
CA VAL A 174 7.39 18.63 9.15
C VAL A 174 7.46 18.57 7.63
N THR A 175 8.50 19.15 7.05
CA THR A 175 8.74 19.00 5.61
C THR A 175 9.75 17.89 5.42
N ILE A 176 9.41 16.92 4.56
CA ILE A 176 10.32 15.84 4.17
C ILE A 176 10.69 15.97 2.70
N VAL A 177 11.89 15.48 2.37
CA VAL A 177 12.45 15.44 1.01
C VAL A 177 12.99 14.04 0.70
N ASP A 178 13.06 13.72 -0.58
CA ASP A 178 13.63 12.46 -1.07
C ASP A 178 14.50 12.71 -2.31
N ARG A 179 15.07 11.63 -2.85
CA ARG A 179 15.98 11.67 -4.01
C ARG A 179 15.38 12.28 -5.28
N SER A 180 14.06 12.51 -5.34
CA SER A 180 13.47 13.22 -6.47
C SER A 180 13.71 14.74 -6.42
N GLY A 181 14.24 15.27 -5.30
CA GLY A 181 14.44 16.70 -5.13
C GLY A 181 13.14 17.46 -4.84
N SER A 182 12.01 16.76 -4.65
CA SER A 182 10.75 17.35 -4.24
C SER A 182 10.60 17.36 -2.72
N SER A 183 9.81 18.31 -2.21
CA SER A 183 9.44 18.43 -0.80
C SER A 183 7.93 18.32 -0.59
N VAL A 184 7.52 17.72 0.52
CA VAL A 184 6.10 17.66 0.93
C VAL A 184 5.95 17.96 2.41
N SER A 185 4.93 18.74 2.75
CA SER A 185 4.60 19.08 4.14
C SER A 185 3.71 18.00 4.75
N CYS A 186 4.15 17.45 5.87
CA CYS A 186 3.46 16.46 6.68
C CYS A 186 2.87 17.14 7.92
N THR A 187 1.57 17.01 8.13
CA THR A 187 0.82 17.72 9.17
C THR A 187 0.35 16.78 10.26
N PHE A 188 0.69 17.10 11.51
CA PHE A 188 0.35 16.34 12.71
C PHE A 188 -0.55 17.15 13.63
N TRP A 189 -1.66 16.55 14.07
CA TRP A 189 -2.69 17.20 14.88
C TRP A 189 -2.87 16.53 16.25
N ALA A 190 -3.29 17.32 17.24
CA ALA A 190 -3.63 16.85 18.57
C ALA A 190 -2.50 16.00 19.18
N SER A 191 -2.81 14.82 19.74
CA SER A 191 -1.81 13.93 20.36
C SER A 191 -0.70 13.49 19.41
N SER A 192 -0.98 13.41 18.09
CA SER A 192 0.05 13.05 17.11
C SER A 192 1.06 14.17 16.88
N SER A 193 0.83 15.41 17.33
CA SER A 193 1.82 16.48 17.21
C SER A 193 2.99 16.32 18.20
N ALA A 194 2.74 15.73 19.37
CA ALA A 194 3.72 15.67 20.46
C ALA A 194 5.02 14.94 20.09
N GLN A 195 4.96 13.95 19.19
CA GLN A 195 6.13 13.21 18.69
C GLN A 195 7.14 14.12 17.95
N VAL A 196 6.66 15.19 17.31
CA VAL A 196 7.50 16.13 16.53
C VAL A 196 8.51 16.85 17.42
N ASN A 197 8.27 16.93 18.73
CA ASN A 197 9.23 17.50 19.68
C ASN A 197 10.58 16.78 19.65
N ASN A 198 10.60 15.49 19.35
CA ASN A 198 11.80 14.66 19.37
C ASN A 198 12.51 14.55 18.01
N TRP A 199 12.02 15.26 16.99
CA TRP A 199 12.57 15.19 15.64
C TRP A 199 13.40 16.42 15.30
N SER A 200 14.43 16.22 14.47
CA SER A 200 15.38 17.22 14.03
C SER A 200 15.54 17.19 12.51
N ILE A 201 16.03 18.30 11.93
CA ILE A 201 16.44 18.33 10.53
C ILE A 201 17.56 17.30 10.33
N GLY A 202 17.52 16.56 9.22
CA GLY A 202 18.44 15.45 8.93
C GLY A 202 17.91 14.07 9.34
N ASP A 203 16.95 14.01 10.27
CA ASP A 203 16.33 12.73 10.66
C ASP A 203 15.54 12.11 9.49
N ILE A 204 15.42 10.79 9.51
CA ILE A 204 14.66 10.02 8.53
C ILE A 204 13.27 9.71 9.08
N LEU A 205 12.24 9.96 8.28
CA LEU A 205 10.87 9.55 8.55
C LEU A 205 10.36 8.58 7.49
N ALA A 206 9.72 7.52 7.95
CA ALA A 206 8.80 6.72 7.14
C ALA A 206 7.38 6.88 7.69
N ILE A 207 6.46 7.35 6.87
CA ILE A 207 5.09 7.66 7.26
C ILE A 207 4.15 6.75 6.47
N HIS A 208 3.47 5.83 7.16
CA HIS A 208 2.56 4.88 6.55
C HIS A 208 1.10 5.31 6.72
N GLY A 209 0.34 5.30 5.64
CA GLY A 209 -1.07 5.65 5.63
C GLY A 209 -1.32 7.15 5.78
N SER A 210 -0.40 7.98 5.31
CA SER A 210 -0.58 9.43 5.29
C SER A 210 -1.63 9.83 4.24
N GLN A 211 -2.52 10.75 4.58
CA GLN A 211 -3.61 11.13 3.68
C GLN A 211 -3.22 12.28 2.77
N VAL A 212 -3.38 12.13 1.45
CA VAL A 212 -3.15 13.21 0.49
C VAL A 212 -4.21 14.30 0.64
N GLN A 213 -3.77 15.52 0.88
CA GLN A 213 -4.59 16.70 1.09
C GLN A 213 -4.06 17.89 0.27
N GLU A 214 -4.92 18.84 -0.03
CA GLU A 214 -4.54 20.08 -0.68
C GLU A 214 -4.85 21.26 0.26
N TYR A 215 -3.88 22.15 0.41
CA TYR A 215 -4.07 23.41 1.09
C TYR A 215 -3.38 24.53 0.30
N ALA A 216 -4.16 25.52 -0.13
CA ALA A 216 -3.65 26.66 -0.91
C ALA A 216 -2.80 26.23 -2.12
N GLN A 217 -3.31 25.28 -2.93
CA GLN A 217 -2.65 24.71 -4.11
C GLN A 217 -1.37 23.90 -3.84
N MET A 218 -0.98 23.72 -2.58
CA MET A 218 0.11 22.84 -2.19
C MET A 218 -0.44 21.49 -1.75
N ILE A 219 0.22 20.42 -2.18
CA ILE A 219 -0.06 19.09 -1.64
C ILE A 219 0.57 19.00 -0.25
N SER A 220 -0.20 18.45 0.69
CA SER A 220 0.22 18.15 2.04
C SER A 220 -0.26 16.75 2.44
N LEU A 221 0.41 16.16 3.41
CA LEU A 221 0.09 14.84 3.94
C LEU A 221 -0.49 14.98 5.35
N GLY A 222 -1.73 14.55 5.54
CA GLY A 222 -2.36 14.45 6.85
C GLY A 222 -1.91 13.19 7.58
N CYS A 223 -1.24 13.35 8.72
CA CYS A 223 -0.56 12.23 9.41
C CYS A 223 -1.22 11.81 10.72
N SER A 224 -2.37 12.38 11.10
CA SER A 224 -3.03 12.08 12.39
C SER A 224 -3.39 10.61 12.62
N GLN A 225 -3.61 9.86 11.53
CA GLN A 225 -3.87 8.42 11.57
C GLN A 225 -2.72 7.59 11.00
N ALA A 226 -1.62 8.23 10.60
CA ALA A 226 -0.47 7.54 10.04
C ALA A 226 0.36 6.83 11.12
N GLU A 227 1.07 5.78 10.72
CA GLU A 227 2.14 5.18 11.53
C GLU A 227 3.42 5.86 11.12
N VAL A 228 4.17 6.35 12.10
CA VAL A 228 5.42 7.07 11.83
C VAL A 228 6.55 6.29 12.45
N HIS A 229 7.53 5.97 11.62
CA HIS A 229 8.82 5.48 12.06
C HIS A 229 9.84 6.59 11.88
N HIS A 230 10.69 6.74 12.87
CA HIS A 230 11.70 7.78 12.96
C HIS A 230 13.05 7.14 13.23
N TRP A 231 14.06 7.61 12.51
CA TRP A 231 15.45 7.26 12.74
C TRP A 231 16.28 8.54 12.77
N PRO A 232 17.30 8.61 13.64
CA PRO A 232 18.23 9.74 13.63
C PRO A 232 19.06 9.76 12.34
N GLU A 233 19.56 10.93 11.97
CA GLU A 233 20.39 11.16 10.77
C GLU A 233 21.55 10.15 10.59
N ASN A 234 22.18 9.73 11.70
CA ASN A 234 23.32 8.82 11.72
C ASN A 234 22.96 7.33 11.63
N SER A 235 21.73 7.00 11.27
CA SER A 235 21.29 5.61 11.09
C SER A 235 21.98 4.95 9.89
N GLN A 236 22.72 3.87 10.15
CA GLN A 236 23.42 3.08 9.10
C GLN A 236 22.46 2.46 8.07
N GLU A 237 21.22 2.18 8.47
CA GLU A 237 20.18 1.62 7.58
C GLU A 237 19.85 2.56 6.40
N PHE A 238 20.07 3.86 6.56
CA PHE A 238 19.72 4.89 5.58
C PHE A 238 20.92 5.74 5.13
N SER A 239 22.15 5.21 5.24
CA SER A 239 23.39 5.90 4.85
C SER A 239 23.28 6.54 3.48
N ASP A 240 22.80 5.78 2.49
CA ASP A 240 22.74 6.27 1.11
C ASP A 240 21.75 7.44 0.94
N LEU A 241 20.70 7.52 1.76
CA LEU A 241 19.74 8.63 1.72
C LEU A 241 20.33 9.85 2.42
N THR A 242 21.00 9.66 3.56
CA THR A 242 21.71 10.70 4.30
C THR A 242 22.83 11.31 3.47
N GLU A 243 23.65 10.49 2.80
CA GLU A 243 24.73 10.96 1.91
C GLU A 243 24.19 11.83 0.77
N TRP A 244 23.09 11.39 0.14
CA TRP A 244 22.42 12.19 -0.89
C TRP A 244 21.95 13.54 -0.36
N TYR A 245 21.30 13.57 0.80
CA TYR A 245 20.78 14.81 1.39
C TYR A 245 21.90 15.78 1.79
N ASN A 246 23.01 15.26 2.30
CA ASN A 246 24.20 16.06 2.62
C ASN A 246 24.81 16.68 1.36
N GLY A 247 24.91 15.91 0.27
CA GLY A 247 25.33 16.45 -1.03
C GLY A 247 24.38 17.51 -1.59
N ALA A 248 23.06 17.26 -1.54
CA ALA A 248 22.04 18.21 -1.96
C ALA A 248 22.12 19.52 -1.15
N THR A 249 22.28 19.43 0.17
CA THR A 249 22.41 20.60 1.05
C THR A 249 23.71 21.36 0.81
N ALA A 250 24.84 20.66 0.65
CA ALA A 250 26.14 21.26 0.35
C ALA A 250 26.13 22.01 -1.00
N SER A 251 25.41 21.49 -1.99
CA SER A 251 25.21 22.13 -3.29
C SER A 251 24.11 23.20 -3.31
N GLN A 252 23.48 23.50 -2.16
CA GLN A 252 22.35 24.42 -2.03
C GLN A 252 21.18 24.09 -2.98
N GLN A 253 20.93 22.79 -3.21
CA GLN A 253 19.82 22.34 -4.03
C GLN A 253 18.50 22.85 -3.45
N HIS A 254 17.67 23.45 -4.31
CA HIS A 254 16.32 23.84 -3.95
C HIS A 254 15.38 22.64 -4.03
N PHE A 255 14.64 22.36 -2.95
CA PHE A 255 13.66 21.27 -2.91
C PHE A 255 12.27 21.77 -3.30
N GLU A 256 11.77 21.35 -4.46
CA GLU A 256 10.51 21.86 -5.00
C GLU A 256 9.29 21.29 -4.27
N ALA A 257 8.48 22.16 -3.68
CA ALA A 257 7.25 21.75 -3.00
C ALA A 257 6.25 21.14 -4.00
N VAL A 258 5.71 19.97 -3.68
CA VAL A 258 4.69 19.32 -4.50
C VAL A 258 3.43 20.18 -4.52
N ARG A 259 2.97 20.51 -5.73
CA ARG A 259 1.76 21.30 -5.96
C ARG A 259 0.65 20.44 -6.53
N ALA A 260 -0.58 20.84 -6.28
CA ALA A 260 -1.71 20.24 -6.97
C ALA A 260 -1.56 20.57 -8.46
N THR A 261 -1.48 19.56 -9.31
CA THR A 261 -1.66 19.75 -10.74
C THR A 261 -3.10 20.22 -10.92
N GLN A 262 -3.29 21.41 -11.49
CA GLN A 262 -4.56 21.69 -12.15
C GLN A 262 -4.67 20.64 -13.24
N ILE A 263 -5.46 19.59 -13.02
CA ILE A 263 -6.04 18.88 -14.16
C ILE A 263 -6.92 19.97 -14.80
N PRO A 264 -6.55 20.53 -15.96
CA PRO A 264 -7.48 21.42 -16.63
C PRO A 264 -8.81 20.67 -16.75
N PRO A 265 -9.97 21.34 -16.56
CA PRO A 265 -11.26 20.73 -16.91
C PRO A 265 -11.06 20.11 -18.29
N PRO A 266 -11.50 18.85 -18.54
CA PRO A 266 -11.17 18.17 -19.77
C PRO A 266 -11.54 19.07 -20.94
N GLU A 267 -10.53 19.71 -21.54
CA GLU A 267 -10.71 20.45 -22.77
C GLU A 267 -11.17 19.43 -23.77
N GLN A 268 -12.27 19.74 -24.45
CA GLN A 268 -12.81 18.92 -25.53
C GLN A 268 -11.78 18.89 -26.67
N GLN A 269 -10.77 18.04 -26.53
CA GLN A 269 -9.81 17.73 -27.57
C GLN A 269 -9.73 16.21 -27.69
N ALA A 270 -10.32 15.76 -28.80
CA ALA A 270 -10.06 14.54 -29.56
C ALA A 270 -9.97 13.22 -28.77
N SER A 271 -11.03 12.41 -28.90
CA SER A 271 -11.06 10.93 -28.80
C SER A 271 -9.85 10.27 -28.14
N HIS A 272 -9.85 10.18 -26.82
CA HIS A 272 -9.04 9.20 -26.12
C HIS A 272 -9.75 7.84 -26.20
N ASP A 273 -9.02 6.81 -26.62
CA ASP A 273 -9.40 5.42 -26.39
C ASP A 273 -9.43 5.19 -24.87
N GLU A 274 -10.62 5.22 -24.27
CA GLU A 274 -10.81 4.85 -22.86
C GLU A 274 -10.62 3.34 -22.70
N GLU A 275 -9.44 2.92 -22.24
CA GLU A 275 -9.14 1.51 -21.92
C GLU A 275 -9.58 1.16 -20.49
N MET A 276 -10.34 0.07 -20.33
CA MET A 276 -10.74 -0.49 -19.03
C MET A 276 -10.03 -1.82 -18.80
N THR A 277 -9.08 -1.86 -17.84
CA THR A 277 -8.28 -3.05 -17.54
C THR A 277 -8.79 -3.80 -16.30
N LEU A 278 -9.22 -5.04 -16.49
CA LEU A 278 -9.61 -5.94 -15.40
C LEU A 278 -8.41 -6.77 -14.92
N HIS A 279 -7.98 -6.56 -13.68
CA HIS A 279 -6.86 -7.29 -13.09
C HIS A 279 -7.34 -8.58 -12.42
N TYR A 280 -6.83 -9.73 -12.88
CA TYR A 280 -7.10 -11.04 -12.30
C TYR A 280 -5.78 -11.78 -11.98
N PRO A 281 -5.70 -12.54 -10.87
CA PRO A 281 -4.55 -13.40 -10.57
C PRO A 281 -4.21 -14.35 -11.70
N GLU A 282 -2.91 -14.54 -11.99
CA GLU A 282 -2.40 -15.35 -13.11
C GLU A 282 -2.94 -16.79 -13.13
N ARG A 283 -3.19 -17.38 -11.95
CA ARG A 283 -3.83 -18.70 -11.80
C ARG A 283 -5.20 -18.83 -12.48
N MET A 284 -5.90 -17.72 -12.72
CA MET A 284 -7.19 -17.71 -13.43
C MET A 284 -7.05 -17.67 -14.96
N PHE A 285 -5.84 -17.51 -15.50
CA PHE A 285 -5.63 -17.45 -16.95
C PHE A 285 -6.11 -18.71 -17.69
N HIS A 286 -5.93 -19.89 -17.09
CA HIS A 286 -6.45 -21.14 -17.65
C HIS A 286 -7.99 -21.18 -17.69
N GLN A 287 -8.67 -20.58 -16.70
CA GLN A 287 -10.12 -20.44 -16.71
C GLN A 287 -10.57 -19.45 -17.78
N PHE A 288 -9.82 -18.34 -17.93
CA PHE A 288 -10.03 -17.35 -18.98
C PHE A 288 -9.95 -17.97 -20.37
N ASN A 289 -9.00 -18.86 -20.63
CA ASN A 289 -8.87 -19.54 -21.92
C ASN A 289 -10.10 -20.39 -22.29
N ASN A 290 -10.81 -20.93 -21.30
CA ASN A 290 -12.03 -21.71 -21.52
C ASN A 290 -13.30 -20.84 -21.60
N MET A 291 -13.21 -19.55 -21.31
CA MET A 291 -14.35 -18.64 -21.40
C MET A 291 -14.74 -18.39 -22.86
N ARG A 292 -16.01 -18.67 -23.16
CA ARG A 292 -16.60 -18.41 -24.49
C ARG A 292 -17.37 -17.10 -24.56
N ARG A 293 -17.79 -16.55 -23.41
CA ARG A 293 -18.55 -15.31 -23.34
C ARG A 293 -18.19 -14.49 -22.12
N ILE A 294 -18.06 -13.17 -22.28
CA ILE A 294 -17.92 -12.19 -21.19
C ILE A 294 -19.10 -11.23 -21.30
N ARG A 295 -19.80 -10.96 -20.19
CA ARG A 295 -20.94 -10.03 -20.15
C ARG A 295 -20.66 -8.89 -19.20
N LEU A 296 -20.72 -7.66 -19.70
CA LEU A 296 -20.64 -6.44 -18.90
C LEU A 296 -22.03 -5.81 -18.83
N ARG A 297 -22.54 -5.55 -17.62
CA ARG A 297 -23.88 -4.99 -17.42
C ARG A 297 -23.79 -3.59 -16.81
N PHE A 298 -24.47 -2.65 -17.43
CA PHE A 298 -24.58 -1.26 -17.03
C PHE A 298 -26.06 -0.91 -16.84
N GLY A 299 -26.60 -1.14 -15.64
CA GLY A 299 -28.03 -1.02 -15.37
C GLY A 299 -28.85 -1.99 -16.21
N SER A 300 -29.74 -1.47 -17.07
CA SER A 300 -30.54 -2.26 -18.02
C SER A 300 -29.83 -2.61 -19.33
N LYS A 301 -28.62 -2.09 -19.56
CA LYS A 301 -27.82 -2.35 -20.77
C LYS A 301 -26.82 -3.47 -20.53
N GLU A 302 -26.61 -4.32 -21.52
CA GLU A 302 -25.66 -5.44 -21.46
C GLU A 302 -24.82 -5.46 -22.73
N VAL A 303 -23.51 -5.61 -22.58
CA VAL A 303 -22.57 -5.86 -23.67
C VAL A 303 -22.04 -7.27 -23.51
N THR A 304 -22.18 -8.09 -24.55
CA THR A 304 -21.63 -9.45 -24.57
C THR A 304 -20.48 -9.54 -25.57
N PHE A 305 -19.34 -10.02 -25.09
CA PHE A 305 -18.22 -10.46 -25.91
C PHE A 305 -18.30 -11.97 -26.05
N SER A 306 -18.15 -12.50 -27.27
CA SER A 306 -18.13 -13.95 -27.53
C SER A 306 -16.88 -14.34 -28.31
N ARG A 307 -16.30 -15.50 -28.00
CA ARG A 307 -15.09 -16.01 -28.66
C ARG A 307 -15.45 -17.10 -29.67
N ASP A 308 -15.16 -16.85 -30.94
CA ASP A 308 -15.30 -17.83 -32.03
C ASP A 308 -13.92 -18.14 -32.62
N SER A 309 -13.50 -19.40 -32.54
CA SER A 309 -12.32 -20.06 -33.18
C SER A 309 -10.98 -19.30 -33.33
N ASN A 310 -10.80 -18.15 -32.67
CA ASN A 310 -9.57 -17.40 -32.35
C ASN A 310 -9.78 -15.86 -32.27
N SER A 311 -11.00 -15.34 -32.40
CA SER A 311 -11.28 -13.90 -32.22
C SER A 311 -12.44 -13.64 -31.27
N TRP A 312 -12.38 -12.51 -30.54
CA TRP A 312 -13.49 -11.99 -29.76
C TRP A 312 -14.35 -11.07 -30.62
N ASN A 313 -15.64 -11.35 -30.69
CA ASN A 313 -16.64 -10.55 -31.39
C ASN A 313 -17.52 -9.82 -30.37
N GLN A 314 -17.86 -8.56 -30.65
CA GLN A 314 -18.75 -7.74 -29.83
C GLN A 314 -20.19 -7.80 -30.39
N GLN A 315 -21.18 -8.00 -29.53
CA GLN A 315 -22.60 -7.85 -29.89
C GLN A 315 -23.25 -6.79 -28.99
N MET A 316 -23.91 -5.81 -29.61
CA MET A 316 -24.69 -4.76 -28.94
C MET A 316 -26.18 -5.11 -28.92
N PRO A 317 -26.97 -4.67 -27.92
CA PRO A 317 -28.41 -4.89 -27.87
C PRO A 317 -29.13 -4.25 -29.07
N THR A 318 -29.93 -5.05 -29.78
CA THR A 318 -30.77 -4.59 -30.90
C THR A 318 -31.89 -3.70 -30.38
N GLY A 319 -31.77 -2.39 -30.56
CA GLY A 319 -32.80 -1.45 -30.13
C GLY A 319 -32.52 0.03 -30.36
N SER A 320 -31.90 0.42 -31.47
CA SER A 320 -32.01 1.78 -32.06
C SER A 320 -31.46 1.76 -33.50
N THR A 321 -32.27 2.15 -34.48
CA THR A 321 -31.89 2.28 -35.90
C THR A 321 -30.81 3.37 -36.09
N PRO A 322 -29.80 3.18 -36.96
CA PRO A 322 -28.84 4.22 -37.30
C PRO A 322 -29.42 5.18 -38.34
N ARG A 323 -29.17 6.50 -38.18
CA ARG A 323 -29.26 7.45 -39.31
C ARG A 323 -27.90 7.51 -40.00
N PRO A 324 -27.81 7.30 -41.32
CA PRO A 324 -26.56 7.41 -42.05
C PRO A 324 -26.33 8.85 -42.50
N LEU A 325 -25.07 9.30 -42.42
CA LEU A 325 -24.52 10.28 -43.35
C LEU A 325 -23.32 9.65 -44.05
N TYR A 326 -23.53 9.34 -45.33
CA TYR A 326 -22.53 9.09 -46.39
C TYR A 326 -21.42 10.17 -46.36
N THR A 327 -20.16 10.00 -46.78
CA THR A 327 -19.34 8.87 -47.30
C THR A 327 -17.90 9.38 -47.50
N SER A 328 -16.89 8.54 -47.28
CA SER A 328 -15.73 8.30 -48.16
C SER A 328 -14.82 7.31 -47.42
N ASP A 329 -14.85 6.05 -47.81
CA ASP A 329 -13.91 5.41 -48.75
C ASP A 329 -12.61 4.99 -48.06
N MET A 330 -12.55 3.72 -47.64
CA MET A 330 -11.51 2.74 -47.98
C MET A 330 -11.67 1.50 -47.10
N SER A 331 -11.74 0.35 -47.77
CA SER A 331 -11.47 -0.97 -47.22
C SER A 331 -10.12 -1.02 -46.49
N GLN A 332 -10.07 -1.59 -45.29
CA GLN A 332 -9.31 -2.82 -44.97
C GLN A 332 -9.19 -3.05 -43.44
N GLN A 333 -9.41 -4.31 -43.04
CA GLN A 333 -8.81 -5.03 -41.91
C GLN A 333 -9.01 -4.50 -40.47
N ASN A 334 -10.12 -4.88 -39.84
CA ASN A 334 -10.15 -5.08 -38.40
C ASN A 334 -9.62 -6.48 -38.06
N SER A 335 -8.31 -6.62 -37.92
CA SER A 335 -7.66 -7.78 -37.31
C SER A 335 -6.77 -7.32 -36.15
N TRP A 336 -7.24 -7.48 -34.92
CA TRP A 336 -6.39 -7.31 -33.74
C TRP A 336 -5.53 -8.57 -33.57
N ASN A 337 -4.29 -8.51 -34.06
CA ASN A 337 -3.29 -9.57 -33.89
C ASN A 337 -2.83 -9.64 -32.43
N GLN A 338 -2.84 -10.84 -31.84
CA GLN A 338 -2.07 -11.13 -30.63
C GLN A 338 -0.57 -11.03 -30.96
N GLN A 339 0.15 -10.16 -30.27
CA GLN A 339 1.61 -10.24 -30.20
C GLN A 339 2.01 -10.80 -28.84
N VAL A 340 2.71 -11.93 -28.86
CA VAL A 340 3.43 -12.48 -27.70
C VAL A 340 4.90 -12.10 -27.87
N PRO A 341 5.57 -11.47 -26.88
CA PRO A 341 7.00 -11.23 -26.97
C PRO A 341 7.76 -12.54 -26.81
N THR A 342 8.59 -12.90 -27.79
CA THR A 342 9.63 -13.93 -27.63
C THR A 342 10.99 -13.32 -27.97
N GLY A 343 11.94 -13.43 -27.04
CA GLY A 343 13.36 -13.19 -27.28
C GLY A 343 14.14 -13.98 -26.22
N SER A 344 14.63 -15.19 -26.51
CA SER A 344 15.82 -15.56 -27.30
C SER A 344 17.13 -15.42 -26.50
N THR A 345 17.59 -16.56 -25.98
CA THR A 345 18.95 -16.80 -25.45
C THR A 345 19.98 -16.87 -26.59
N PRO A 346 21.24 -16.41 -26.41
CA PRO A 346 22.26 -16.52 -27.43
C PRO A 346 22.91 -17.91 -27.47
N ARG A 347 23.12 -18.44 -28.68
CA ARG A 347 23.97 -19.61 -28.95
C ARG A 347 25.44 -19.20 -29.12
N THR A 348 26.31 -20.09 -28.66
CA THR A 348 27.77 -20.10 -28.76
C THR A 348 28.31 -20.20 -30.20
N PRO A 349 29.53 -19.72 -30.49
CA PRO A 349 30.18 -19.93 -31.78
C PRO A 349 31.04 -21.20 -31.82
N TYR A 350 31.04 -21.84 -33.00
CA TYR A 350 31.80 -23.03 -33.35
C TYR A 350 33.19 -22.66 -33.90
N THR A 351 34.11 -23.61 -33.75
CA THR A 351 35.51 -23.66 -34.16
C THR A 351 35.71 -23.77 -35.68
N GLY A 352 36.87 -23.33 -36.19
CA GLY A 352 37.29 -23.63 -37.57
C GLY A 352 38.46 -22.82 -38.12
N ASP A 353 39.66 -23.33 -37.86
CA ASP A 353 41.01 -23.04 -38.40
C ASP A 353 41.14 -22.53 -39.85
N SER A 354 42.09 -21.62 -40.12
CA SER A 354 43.35 -21.93 -40.84
C SER A 354 44.12 -20.70 -41.38
N SER A 355 45.38 -20.62 -40.91
CA SER A 355 46.62 -20.28 -41.64
C SER A 355 46.98 -18.85 -42.13
N THR A 356 48.23 -18.54 -41.78
CA THR A 356 49.24 -17.64 -42.39
C THR A 356 49.31 -16.20 -41.87
N ARG A 357 50.46 -15.57 -41.63
CA ARG A 357 51.88 -15.93 -41.35
C ARG A 357 52.59 -14.57 -41.12
N ASN A 358 53.65 -14.56 -40.29
CA ASN A 358 54.62 -13.46 -40.05
C ASN A 358 54.16 -12.34 -39.10
N GLN A 359 54.99 -11.74 -38.24
CA GLN A 359 56.34 -11.97 -37.71
C GLN A 359 56.49 -10.92 -36.57
N GLU A 360 57.06 -11.34 -35.43
CA GLU A 360 58.04 -10.63 -34.56
C GLU A 360 57.83 -9.13 -34.19
N PHE A 361 57.96 -8.62 -32.97
CA PHE A 361 59.05 -8.62 -31.95
C PHE A 361 58.41 -8.06 -30.63
N LEU A 362 58.69 -8.61 -29.42
CA LEU A 362 59.50 -7.99 -28.33
C LEU A 362 59.10 -6.52 -28.00
N THR A 363 58.73 -6.09 -26.77
CA THR A 363 59.27 -6.30 -25.42
C THR A 363 58.29 -5.75 -24.36
N SER A 364 58.34 -6.29 -23.14
CA SER A 364 57.80 -5.71 -21.89
C SER A 364 58.72 -4.56 -21.34
N PRO A 365 58.66 -4.19 -20.05
CA PRO A 365 57.83 -3.15 -19.42
C PRO A 365 58.69 -2.05 -18.73
N ALA A 366 58.05 -1.03 -18.12
CA ALA A 366 58.57 -0.15 -17.05
C ALA A 366 57.43 0.80 -16.63
N GLU A 367 57.04 0.92 -15.35
CA GLU A 367 57.68 1.77 -14.30
C GLU A 367 57.68 3.26 -14.73
N ASP A 368 57.35 4.28 -13.94
CA ASP A 368 57.13 4.46 -12.50
C ASP A 368 56.57 5.89 -12.29
N GLU A 369 56.12 6.17 -11.06
CA GLU A 369 56.18 7.47 -10.34
C GLU A 369 55.57 8.76 -10.97
N ASP A 370 54.44 9.25 -10.43
CA ASP A 370 54.37 10.26 -9.33
C ASP A 370 52.91 10.56 -8.95
#